data_AF-A0AAD0AKQ8-F1
#
_entry.id   AF-A0AAD0AKQ8-F1
#
_cell.length_a   1.000
_cell.length_b   1.000
_cell.length_c   1.000
_cell.angle_alpha   90.00
_cell.angle_beta   90.00
_cell.angle_gamma   90.00
#
_symmetry.space_group_name_H-M   'P 1'
#
loop_
_entity.id
_entity.type
_entity.pdbx_description
1 polymer ?
#
loop_
_entity_poly.entity_id
_entity_poly.type
_entity_poly.pdbx_seq_one_letter_code
_entity_poly.pdbx_strand_id
1 'polypeptide(L)'
;MGYTTFLPQVLRNFPIRMENLSKYEFKNNWEKIINCDSMSAQIISVGNILVQILTYNFNRKIGKTRLTFPKAFAATPFVSITDNDNSVAGINLDYAIGWNTSTYVDISNVTGGFTILLIGII
;
A
#
# COMPACT_ATOMS: atom_id res chain seq x y z
N MET A 1 -36.64 -43.42 6.88
CA MET A 1 -36.19 -42.70 5.67
C MET A 1 -35.47 -41.44 6.12
N GLY A 2 -34.14 -41.40 6.04
CA GLY A 2 -33.35 -40.21 6.36
C GLY A 2 -33.06 -39.44 5.07
N TYR A 3 -33.42 -38.16 5.04
CA TYR A 3 -33.16 -37.28 3.91
C TYR A 3 -31.67 -36.88 3.91
N THR A 4 -30.88 -37.42 2.99
CA THR A 4 -29.57 -36.88 2.67
C THR A 4 -29.74 -35.65 1.80
N THR A 5 -29.51 -34.46 2.35
CA THR A 5 -29.50 -33.21 1.57
C THR A 5 -28.31 -33.20 0.63
N PHE A 6 -28.56 -33.41 -0.66
CA PHE A 6 -27.59 -33.22 -1.73
C PHE A 6 -27.36 -31.72 -1.95
N LEU A 7 -26.49 -31.10 -1.16
CA LEU A 7 -25.98 -29.78 -1.50
C LEU A 7 -24.95 -29.92 -2.65
N PRO A 8 -25.17 -29.28 -3.81
CA PRO A 8 -24.17 -29.19 -4.88
C PRO A 8 -22.81 -28.77 -4.33
N GLN A 9 -21.74 -29.36 -4.85
CA GLN A 9 -20.37 -29.07 -4.41
C GLN A 9 -19.99 -27.58 -4.57
N VAL A 10 -20.62 -26.90 -5.53
CA VAL A 10 -20.53 -25.44 -5.72
C VAL A 10 -20.97 -24.67 -4.47
N LEU A 11 -22.07 -25.07 -3.83
CA LEU A 11 -22.59 -24.42 -2.62
C LEU A 11 -21.72 -24.71 -1.39
N ARG A 12 -21.05 -25.88 -1.33
CA ARG A 12 -20.10 -26.20 -0.27
C ARG A 12 -18.80 -25.40 -0.37
N ASN A 13 -18.37 -25.06 -1.58
CA ASN A 13 -17.15 -24.30 -1.81
C ASN A 13 -17.36 -22.77 -1.77
N PHE A 14 -18.61 -22.31 -1.76
CA PHE A 14 -18.95 -20.89 -1.74
C PHE A 14 -18.40 -20.16 -0.50
N PRO A 15 -18.55 -20.66 0.74
CA PRO A 15 -18.00 -20.02 1.94
C PRO A 15 -16.47 -19.89 1.88
N ILE A 16 -15.78 -20.96 1.45
CA ILE A 16 -14.31 -21.01 1.35
C ILE A 16 -13.77 -20.01 0.30
N ARG A 17 -14.51 -19.81 -0.80
CA ARG A 17 -14.18 -18.79 -1.81
C ARG A 17 -14.38 -17.37 -1.28
N MET A 18 -15.40 -17.13 -0.47
CA MET A 18 -15.66 -15.83 0.16
C MET A 18 -14.65 -15.50 1.27
N GLU A 19 -14.16 -16.50 2.01
CA GLU A 19 -13.13 -16.33 3.04
C GLU A 19 -11.78 -15.86 2.47
N ASN A 20 -11.50 -16.13 1.19
CA ASN A 20 -10.27 -15.72 0.51
C ASN A 20 -10.44 -14.52 -0.43
N LEU A 21 -11.59 -13.83 -0.36
CA LEU A 21 -11.91 -12.74 -1.29
C LEU A 21 -10.99 -11.53 -1.10
N SER A 22 -10.56 -11.30 0.15
CA SER A 22 -9.60 -10.27 0.52
C SER A 22 -8.54 -10.81 1.48
N LYS A 23 -7.27 -10.43 1.27
CA LYS A 23 -6.16 -10.69 2.19
C LYS A 23 -5.63 -9.38 2.74
N TYR A 24 -5.28 -9.38 4.02
CA TYR A 24 -4.65 -8.25 4.71
C TYR A 24 -3.29 -8.69 5.27
N GLU A 25 -2.25 -7.91 4.98
CA GLU A 25 -0.92 -8.07 5.56
C GLU A 25 -0.46 -6.72 6.13
N PHE A 26 0.27 -6.76 7.24
CA PHE A 26 0.89 -5.59 7.83
C PHE A 26 2.40 -5.79 7.89
N LYS A 27 3.18 -4.81 7.40
CA LYS A 27 4.64 -4.82 7.43
C LYS A 27 5.17 -3.54 8.04
N ASN A 28 6.27 -3.65 8.76
CA ASN A 28 7.05 -2.51 9.24
C ASN A 28 8.49 -2.63 8.74
N ASN A 29 9.12 -1.50 8.46
CA ASN A 29 10.56 -1.41 8.19
C ASN A 29 11.07 -2.44 7.17
N TRP A 30 10.36 -2.63 6.05
CA TRP A 30 10.71 -3.62 5.01
C TRP A 30 11.93 -3.22 4.19
N GLU A 31 12.35 -1.96 4.28
CA GLU A 31 13.57 -1.44 3.68
C GLU A 31 14.31 -0.54 4.68
N LYS A 32 15.55 -0.16 4.33
CA LYS A 32 16.35 0.78 5.12
C LYS A 32 16.55 2.06 4.32
N ILE A 33 15.90 3.13 4.76
CA ILE A 33 16.05 4.47 4.19
C ILE A 33 16.75 5.38 5.20
N ILE A 34 17.72 6.16 4.72
CA ILE A 34 18.44 7.11 5.56
C ILE A 34 17.44 8.16 6.10
N ASN A 35 17.46 8.39 7.42
CA ASN A 35 16.61 9.37 8.13
C ASN A 35 15.13 9.02 8.27
N CYS A 36 14.74 7.81 7.89
CA CYS A 36 13.42 7.28 8.18
C CYS A 36 13.44 6.70 9.60
N ASP A 37 12.71 7.33 10.52
CA ASP A 37 12.62 6.85 11.90
C ASP A 37 11.69 5.62 11.99
N SER A 38 10.62 5.61 11.19
CA SER A 38 9.72 4.47 11.07
C SER A 38 8.98 4.44 9.74
N MET A 39 8.62 3.24 9.30
CA MET A 39 7.71 3.04 8.18
C MET A 39 6.78 1.85 8.45
N SER A 40 5.53 1.96 8.01
CA SER A 40 4.53 0.89 8.10
C SER A 40 3.74 0.75 6.80
N ALA A 41 3.26 -0.45 6.52
CA ALA A 41 2.51 -0.78 5.33
C ALA A 41 1.30 -1.64 5.67
N GLN A 42 0.13 -1.18 5.24
CA GLN A 42 -1.09 -1.98 5.17
C GLN A 42 -1.26 -2.46 3.74
N ILE A 43 -1.29 -3.77 3.53
CA ILE A 43 -1.31 -4.39 2.21
C ILE A 43 -2.61 -5.18 2.10
N ILE A 44 -3.48 -4.76 1.19
CA ILE A 44 -4.79 -5.36 0.98
C ILE A 44 -4.83 -5.91 -0.44
N SER A 45 -5.06 -7.22 -0.58
CA SER A 45 -5.24 -7.87 -1.89
C SER A 45 -6.69 -8.32 -2.04
N VAL A 46 -7.37 -7.93 -3.11
CA VAL A 46 -8.76 -8.34 -3.41
C VAL A 46 -8.82 -8.82 -4.86
N GLY A 47 -9.00 -10.13 -5.06
CA GLY A 47 -8.80 -10.72 -6.39
C GLY A 47 -7.41 -10.40 -6.95
N ASN A 48 -7.36 -9.75 -8.13
CA ASN A 48 -6.13 -9.31 -8.77
C ASN A 48 -5.76 -7.84 -8.45
N ILE A 49 -6.50 -7.19 -7.55
CA ILE A 49 -6.22 -5.81 -7.14
C ILE A 49 -5.35 -5.85 -5.89
N LEU A 50 -4.32 -5.02 -5.89
CA LEU A 50 -3.47 -4.76 -4.74
C LEU A 50 -3.61 -3.28 -4.34
N VAL A 51 -3.86 -3.06 -3.06
CA VAL A 51 -3.85 -1.75 -2.42
C VAL A 51 -2.77 -1.77 -1.35
N GLN A 52 -1.87 -0.79 -1.37
CA GLN A 52 -0.87 -0.60 -0.32
C GLN A 52 -0.96 0.81 0.23
N ILE A 53 -1.11 0.93 1.55
CA ILE A 53 -1.08 2.20 2.26
C ILE A 53 0.23 2.21 3.05
N LEU A 54 1.17 3.06 2.63
CA LEU A 54 2.50 3.17 3.22
C LEU A 54 2.57 4.46 4.02
N THR A 55 2.89 4.38 5.30
CA THR A 55 3.12 5.55 6.14
C THR A 55 4.59 5.64 6.47
N TYR A 56 5.17 6.82 6.27
CA TYR A 56 6.57 7.10 6.54
C TYR A 56 6.70 8.25 7.53
N ASN A 57 7.61 8.09 8.49
CA ASN A 57 8.02 9.12 9.41
C ASN A 57 9.52 9.32 9.29
N PHE A 58 9.91 10.51 8.88
CA PHE A 58 11.27 11.01 8.78
C PHE A 58 11.48 12.14 9.78
N ASN A 59 12.64 12.15 10.44
CA ASN A 59 13.02 13.24 11.36
C ASN A 59 13.33 14.58 10.66
N ARG A 60 13.27 14.64 9.33
CA ARG A 60 13.56 15.84 8.55
C ARG A 60 12.86 15.83 7.20
N LYS A 61 12.79 17.01 6.58
CA LYS A 61 12.37 17.19 5.19
C LYS A 61 13.23 16.37 4.23
N ILE A 62 12.59 15.76 3.24
CA ILE A 62 13.22 14.86 2.28
C ILE A 62 13.45 15.56 0.95
N GLY A 63 14.73 15.70 0.58
CA GLY A 63 15.15 16.34 -0.68
C GLY A 63 14.78 15.50 -1.90
N LYS A 64 15.42 14.33 -2.08
CA LYS A 64 15.06 13.31 -3.06
C LYS A 64 15.36 11.93 -2.48
N THR A 65 14.43 11.00 -2.55
CA THR A 65 14.65 9.61 -2.14
C THR A 65 13.81 8.65 -2.97
N ARG A 66 14.23 7.38 -2.97
CA ARG A 66 13.46 6.27 -3.51
C ARG A 66 12.75 5.56 -2.38
N LEU A 67 11.49 5.19 -2.61
CA LEU A 67 10.68 4.39 -1.70
C LEU A 67 10.27 3.11 -2.42
N THR A 68 10.65 1.96 -1.86
CA THR A 68 10.31 0.66 -2.47
C THR A 68 8.98 0.16 -1.97
N PHE A 69 8.20 -0.44 -2.86
CA PHE A 69 6.92 -1.01 -2.50
C PHE A 69 7.14 -2.34 -1.75
N PRO A 70 6.48 -2.56 -0.60
CA PRO A 70 6.61 -3.81 0.15
C PRO A 70 6.14 -5.07 -0.62
N LYS A 71 5.35 -4.86 -1.68
CA LYS A 71 4.95 -5.87 -2.66
C LYS A 71 4.92 -5.23 -4.05
N ALA A 72 5.47 -5.95 -5.04
CA ALA A 72 5.50 -5.49 -6.43
C ALA A 72 4.11 -5.58 -7.08
N PHE A 73 3.85 -4.69 -8.02
CA PHE A 73 2.70 -4.74 -8.92
C PHE A 73 3.09 -5.39 -10.26
N ALA A 74 2.10 -5.90 -11.00
CA ALA A 74 2.31 -6.43 -12.36
C ALA A 74 2.49 -5.33 -13.41
N ALA A 75 1.99 -4.12 -13.14
CA ALA A 75 2.13 -2.92 -13.96
C ALA A 75 2.33 -1.68 -13.07
N THR A 76 2.66 -0.53 -13.67
CA THR A 76 2.79 0.74 -12.93
C THR A 76 1.48 1.07 -12.21
N PRO A 77 1.46 1.16 -10.86
CA PRO A 77 0.24 1.44 -10.10
C PRO A 77 -0.13 2.92 -10.18
N PHE A 78 -1.37 3.22 -9.78
CA PHE A 78 -1.74 4.56 -9.35
C PHE A 78 -1.04 4.88 -8.02
N VAL A 79 -0.52 6.09 -7.91
CA VAL A 79 0.21 6.58 -6.73
C VAL A 79 -0.35 7.93 -6.32
N SER A 80 -0.72 8.07 -5.05
CA SER A 80 -0.99 9.38 -4.45
C SER A 80 -0.25 9.51 -3.12
N ILE A 81 0.14 10.74 -2.79
CA ILE A 81 0.73 11.09 -1.50
C ILE A 81 -0.20 12.05 -0.76
N THR A 82 -0.23 11.91 0.55
CA THR A 82 -0.87 12.85 1.46
C THR A 82 0.16 13.26 2.48
N ASP A 83 0.43 14.57 2.54
CA ASP A 83 1.15 15.16 3.66
C ASP A 83 0.23 15.08 4.89
N ASN A 84 0.68 14.36 5.91
CA ASN A 84 -0.05 14.19 7.17
C ASN A 84 0.79 14.68 8.36
N ASP A 85 1.75 15.56 8.11
CA ASP A 85 2.40 16.33 9.16
C ASP A 85 1.36 17.23 9.86
N ASN A 86 1.38 17.24 11.20
CA ASN A 86 0.50 18.08 12.01
C ASN A 86 0.88 19.57 11.88
N SER A 87 2.05 19.87 11.34
CA SER A 87 2.48 21.22 11.01
C SER A 87 1.77 21.71 9.75
N VAL A 88 0.66 22.44 9.91
CA VAL A 88 -0.01 23.17 8.81
C VAL A 88 0.85 24.38 8.41
N ALA A 89 2.03 24.11 7.84
CA ALA A 89 3.03 25.10 7.51
C ALA A 89 3.29 25.14 6.00
N GLY A 90 2.28 25.57 5.24
CA GLY A 90 2.46 25.87 3.82
C GLY A 90 1.17 25.83 3.02
N ILE A 91 0.87 26.92 2.32
CA ILE A 91 -0.20 27.00 1.32
C ILE A 91 0.15 26.26 0.01
N ASN A 92 1.44 25.91 -0.17
CA ASN A 92 1.94 25.24 -1.37
C ASN A 92 2.75 23.98 -0.96
N LEU A 93 2.21 22.82 -1.31
CA LEU A 93 2.91 21.53 -1.20
C LEU A 93 3.69 21.29 -2.50
N ASP A 94 4.94 21.75 -2.55
CA ASP A 94 5.80 21.60 -3.74
C ASP A 94 6.47 20.20 -3.82
N TYR A 95 5.79 19.14 -3.37
CA TYR A 95 6.34 17.80 -3.52
C TYR A 95 6.24 17.33 -4.98
N ALA A 96 7.16 16.47 -5.38
CA ALA A 96 7.08 15.78 -6.66
C ALA A 96 7.18 14.27 -6.46
N ILE A 97 6.41 13.55 -7.27
CA ILE A 97 6.36 12.10 -7.31
C ILE A 97 6.69 11.69 -8.75
N GLY A 98 7.73 10.89 -8.91
CA GLY A 98 8.08 10.22 -10.16
C GLY A 98 7.79 8.72 -10.04
N TRP A 99 6.71 8.25 -10.65
CA TRP A 99 6.33 6.83 -10.64
C TRP A 99 6.20 6.31 -12.07
N ASN A 100 7.18 5.54 -12.51
CA ASN A 100 7.18 4.87 -13.81
C ASN A 100 7.52 3.37 -13.69
N THR A 101 7.48 2.83 -12.47
CA THR A 101 7.82 1.43 -12.20
C THR A 101 6.74 0.76 -11.35
N SER A 102 6.79 -0.57 -11.30
CA SER A 102 5.87 -1.39 -10.51
C SER A 102 6.42 -1.79 -9.13
N THR A 103 7.60 -1.30 -8.76
CA THR A 103 8.31 -1.72 -7.54
C THR A 103 8.78 -0.56 -6.66
N TYR A 104 8.81 0.66 -7.17
CA TYR A 104 9.20 1.83 -6.38
C TYR A 104 8.65 3.13 -6.94
N VAL A 105 8.78 4.18 -6.14
CA VAL A 105 8.56 5.57 -6.54
C VAL A 105 9.75 6.43 -6.11
N ASP A 106 10.11 7.40 -6.94
CA ASP A 106 11.04 8.46 -6.54
C ASP A 106 10.21 9.66 -6.05
N ILE A 107 10.50 10.16 -4.86
CA ILE A 107 9.84 11.34 -4.29
C ILE A 107 10.85 12.44 -4.00
N SER A 108 10.38 13.68 -3.97
CA SER A 108 11.18 14.83 -3.57
C SER A 108 10.35 15.90 -2.89
N ASN A 109 11.01 16.67 -2.04
CA ASN A 109 10.46 17.84 -1.35
C ASN A 109 9.25 17.53 -0.43
N VAL A 110 9.22 16.34 0.15
CA VAL A 110 8.17 15.90 1.08
C VAL A 110 8.55 16.26 2.53
N THR A 111 7.55 16.62 3.33
CA THR A 111 7.62 16.85 4.78
C THR A 111 7.98 15.58 5.55
N GLY A 112 8.24 15.71 6.85
CA GLY A 112 8.74 14.61 7.68
C GLY A 112 7.75 13.45 7.81
N GLY A 113 6.44 13.71 7.86
CA GLY A 113 5.40 12.69 7.94
C GLY A 113 4.53 12.68 6.68
N PHE A 114 4.39 11.52 6.04
CA PHE A 114 3.47 11.38 4.90
C PHE A 114 2.95 9.95 4.74
N THR A 115 1.83 9.84 4.01
CA THR A 115 1.26 8.56 3.59
C THR A 115 1.20 8.46 2.07
N ILE A 116 1.54 7.31 1.52
CA ILE A 116 1.38 6.95 0.11
C ILE A 116 0.28 5.91 -0.02
N LEU A 117 -0.67 6.17 -0.92
CA LEU A 117 -1.65 5.18 -1.38
C LEU A 117 -1.22 4.68 -2.76
N LEU A 118 -1.09 3.36 -2.87
CA LEU A 118 -0.77 2.65 -4.09
C LEU A 118 -1.93 1.73 -4.44
N ILE A 119 -2.44 1.83 -5.67
CA ILE A 119 -3.49 0.95 -6.17
C ILE A 119 -3.07 0.42 -7.54
N GLY A 120 -3.09 -0.89 -7.70
CA GLY A 120 -2.72 -1.52 -8.97
C GLY A 120 -3.14 -2.97 -9.01
N ILE A 121 -2.57 -3.70 -9.97
CA ILE A 121 -2.84 -5.11 -10.17
C ILE A 121 -1.61 -5.97 -9.82
N ILE A 122 -1.86 -7.21 -9.40
CA ILE A 122 -0.85 -8.25 -9.13
C ILE A 122 -0.91 -9.37 -10.15
#